data_AF-A0A662CIW5-F1
#
_entry.id   AF-A0A662CIW5-F1
#
_cell.length_a   1.000
_cell.length_b   1.000
_cell.length_c   1.000
_cell.angle_alpha   90.00
_cell.angle_beta   90.00
_cell.angle_gamma   90.00
#
_symmetry.space_group_name_H-M   'P 1'
#
loop_
_entity.id
_entity.type
_entity.pdbx_description
1 polymer ?
#
loop_
_entity_poly.entity_id
_entity_poly.type
_entity_poly.pdbx_seq_one_letter_code
_entity_poly.pdbx_strand_id
1 'polypeptide(L)'
;MRGWKRCFSLVMVGFFLFPNLVHGITFTPEVVKRSKKEQQIRRFFGVCPPFYLRDEQGRIINPVRGKNANEPYSPKMTCGVCHDYKLITSAYHFQQGRGEKLPLWMAKRYPWVKSPGQYGGRW
;
A
#
# COMPACT_ATOMS: atom_id res chain seq x y z
N MET A 1 -15.15 -53.62 23.39
CA MET A 1 -14.33 -52.59 22.71
C MET A 1 -15.15 -51.82 21.68
N ARG A 2 -16.09 -50.96 22.10
CA ARG A 2 -17.00 -50.23 21.17
C ARG A 2 -17.45 -48.86 21.68
N GLY A 3 -16.72 -48.27 22.64
CA GLY A 3 -17.07 -46.99 23.26
C GLY A 3 -16.17 -45.80 22.91
N TRP A 4 -14.92 -46.03 22.49
CA TRP A 4 -13.95 -44.94 22.33
C TRP A 4 -14.08 -44.19 20.98
N LYS A 5 -14.48 -44.89 19.90
CA LYS A 5 -14.45 -44.28 18.55
C LYS A 5 -15.52 -43.23 18.27
N ARG A 6 -16.51 -43.01 19.16
CA ARG A 6 -17.59 -42.03 18.95
C ARG A 6 -17.30 -40.65 19.55
N CYS A 7 -16.41 -40.54 20.54
CA CYS A 7 -16.08 -39.23 21.12
C CYS A 7 -15.09 -38.43 20.27
N PHE A 8 -14.25 -39.10 19.46
CA PHE A 8 -13.29 -38.43 18.58
C PHE A 8 -13.93 -37.78 17.34
N SER A 9 -15.13 -38.21 16.95
CA SER A 9 -15.79 -37.74 15.73
C SER A 9 -16.61 -36.46 15.92
N LEU A 10 -17.06 -36.15 17.14
CA LEU A 10 -17.83 -34.91 17.39
C LEU A 10 -16.94 -33.68 17.57
N VAL A 11 -15.70 -33.85 18.05
CA VAL A 11 -14.75 -32.75 18.24
C VAL A 11 -14.18 -32.24 16.91
N MET A 12 -14.01 -33.12 15.91
CA MET A 12 -13.51 -32.74 14.58
C MET A 12 -14.57 -32.10 13.66
N VAL A 13 -15.86 -32.32 13.92
CA VAL A 13 -16.96 -31.72 13.13
C VAL A 13 -17.25 -30.28 13.57
N GLY A 14 -17.02 -29.94 14.84
CA GLY A 14 -17.16 -28.56 15.34
C GLY A 14 -16.20 -27.56 14.70
N PHE A 15 -15.01 -28.01 14.30
CA PHE A 15 -13.99 -27.15 13.67
C PHE A 15 -14.32 -26.82 12.20
N PHE A 16 -15.05 -27.70 11.51
CA PHE A 16 -15.48 -27.49 10.12
C PHE A 16 -16.79 -26.69 10.01
N LEU A 17 -17.64 -26.71 11.03
CA LEU A 17 -18.93 -26.02 11.01
C LEU A 17 -18.90 -24.62 11.63
N PHE A 18 -17.83 -24.25 12.36
CA PHE A 18 -17.69 -22.92 12.97
C PHE A 18 -16.28 -22.33 12.83
N PRO A 19 -15.78 -22.06 11.61
CA PRO A 19 -14.47 -21.44 11.39
C PRO A 19 -14.33 -20.04 12.02
N ASN A 20 -15.47 -19.40 12.34
CA ASN A 20 -15.52 -18.06 12.93
C ASN A 20 -15.23 -18.01 14.44
N LEU A 21 -15.09 -19.15 15.13
CA LEU A 21 -14.81 -19.16 16.58
C LEU A 21 -13.33 -18.90 16.91
N VAL A 22 -12.41 -18.89 15.93
CA VAL A 22 -10.95 -18.77 16.17
C VAL A 22 -10.34 -17.46 15.67
N HIS A 23 -11.09 -16.55 15.02
CA HIS A 23 -10.55 -15.27 14.55
C HIS A 23 -11.41 -14.08 15.01
N GLY A 24 -11.44 -13.85 16.32
CA GLY A 24 -12.04 -12.67 16.96
C GLY A 24 -11.22 -11.38 16.80
N ILE A 25 -10.34 -11.28 15.80
CA ILE A 25 -9.75 -9.99 15.38
C ILE A 25 -10.38 -9.66 14.03
N THR A 26 -11.63 -9.19 14.07
CA THR A 26 -12.10 -8.37 12.96
C THR A 26 -11.20 -7.15 12.93
N PHE A 27 -10.39 -7.01 11.87
CA PHE A 27 -9.71 -5.76 11.58
C PHE A 27 -10.79 -4.72 11.34
N THR A 28 -11.22 -4.06 12.41
CA THR A 28 -12.00 -2.85 12.32
C THR A 28 -10.94 -1.76 12.16
N PRO A 29 -10.76 -1.19 10.95
CA PRO A 29 -9.86 -0.06 10.83
C PRO A 29 -10.39 1.00 11.79
N GLU A 30 -9.53 1.54 12.64
CA GLU A 30 -9.86 2.58 13.63
C GLU A 30 -10.58 3.79 12.99
N VAL A 31 -10.54 3.89 11.66
CA VAL A 31 -11.34 4.76 10.80
C VAL A 31 -12.84 4.70 11.10
N VAL A 32 -13.40 3.55 11.48
CA VAL A 32 -14.83 3.42 11.82
C VAL A 32 -15.21 4.20 13.10
N LYS A 33 -14.25 4.43 14.00
CA LYS A 33 -14.48 5.13 15.28
C LYS A 33 -14.34 6.67 15.17
N ARG A 34 -14.01 7.22 14.00
CA ARG A 34 -13.75 8.67 13.80
C ARG A 34 -15.05 9.47 13.64
N SER A 35 -15.00 10.79 13.91
CA SER A 35 -16.18 11.66 13.84
C SER A 35 -16.76 11.77 12.42
N LYS A 36 -18.08 12.00 12.29
CA LYS A 36 -18.74 12.21 10.98
C LYS A 36 -18.11 13.36 10.18
N LYS A 37 -17.73 14.45 10.86
CA LYS A 37 -17.05 15.60 10.26
C LYS A 37 -15.69 15.22 9.67
N GLU A 38 -14.88 14.45 10.41
CA GLU A 38 -13.59 13.95 9.92
C GLU A 38 -13.75 12.98 8.75
N GLN A 39 -14.72 12.06 8.83
CA GLN A 39 -15.04 11.15 7.72
C GLN A 39 -15.46 11.92 6.46
N GLN A 40 -16.24 13.00 6.58
CA GLN A 40 -16.72 13.80 5.46
C GLN A 40 -15.62 14.66 4.82
N ILE A 41 -14.70 15.22 5.62
CA ILE A 41 -13.50 15.93 5.14
C ILE A 41 -12.60 14.97 4.36
N ARG A 42 -12.38 13.74 4.87
CA ARG A 42 -11.57 12.71 4.21
C ARG A 42 -12.27 12.08 3.00
N ARG A 43 -13.60 12.05 2.97
CA ARG A 43 -14.37 11.61 1.80
C ARG A 43 -14.17 12.55 0.61
N PHE A 44 -13.92 13.84 0.88
CA PHE A 44 -13.59 14.84 -0.14
C PHE A 44 -12.10 14.82 -0.52
N PHE A 45 -11.20 14.68 0.46
CA PHE A 45 -9.77 14.55 0.25
C PHE A 45 -9.33 13.10 0.42
N GLY A 46 -9.53 12.30 -0.63
CA GLY A 46 -9.12 10.90 -0.65
C GLY A 46 -7.65 10.76 -0.23
N VAL A 47 -7.44 10.36 1.01
CA VAL A 47 -6.16 9.97 1.64
C VAL A 47 -5.27 11.11 2.19
N CYS A 48 -5.12 12.28 1.54
CA CYS A 48 -4.23 13.37 2.02
C CYS A 48 -4.87 14.77 1.99
N PRO A 49 -4.56 15.67 2.95
CA PRO A 49 -4.94 17.09 2.84
C PRO A 49 -4.21 17.76 1.66
N PRO A 50 -4.62 18.96 1.20
CA PRO A 50 -3.88 19.68 0.16
C PRO A 50 -2.40 19.90 0.53
N PHE A 51 -1.50 19.59 -0.40
CA PHE A 51 -0.05 19.79 -0.24
C PHE A 51 0.58 20.29 -1.54
N TYR A 52 1.76 20.92 -1.43
CA TYR A 52 2.57 21.28 -2.59
C TYR A 52 3.49 20.12 -2.99
N LEU A 53 3.63 19.90 -4.29
CA LEU A 53 4.70 19.09 -4.83
C LEU A 53 6.06 19.78 -4.57
N ARG A 54 7.11 18.99 -4.43
CA ARG A 54 8.48 19.49 -4.26
C ARG A 54 9.44 18.75 -5.16
N ASP A 55 10.47 19.44 -5.65
CA ASP A 55 11.59 18.81 -6.36
C ASP A 55 12.60 18.16 -5.38
N GLU A 56 13.70 17.64 -5.92
CA GLU A 56 14.76 17.00 -5.13
C GLU A 56 15.46 17.95 -4.15
N GLN A 57 15.52 19.26 -4.46
CA GLN A 57 16.07 20.29 -3.58
C GLN A 57 15.03 20.81 -2.58
N GLY A 58 13.80 20.29 -2.62
CA GLY A 58 12.70 20.69 -1.76
C GLY A 58 11.99 21.98 -2.18
N ARG A 59 12.31 22.55 -3.35
CA ARG A 59 11.64 23.75 -3.89
C ARG A 59 10.23 23.38 -4.31
N ILE A 60 9.30 24.32 -4.13
CA ILE A 60 7.88 24.10 -4.45
C ILE A 60 7.68 24.02 -5.96
N ILE A 61 6.96 22.99 -6.38
CA ILE A 61 6.34 22.82 -7.69
C ILE A 61 4.84 23.11 -7.52
N ASN A 62 4.31 24.06 -8.29
CA ASN A 62 2.89 24.38 -8.31
C ASN A 62 2.40 24.43 -9.77
N PRO A 63 2.00 23.26 -10.33
CA PRO A 63 1.58 23.15 -11.71
C PRO A 63 0.30 23.96 -12.00
N VAL A 64 -0.59 24.08 -11.02
CA VAL A 64 -1.86 24.83 -11.14
C VAL A 64 -1.61 26.31 -11.43
N ARG A 65 -0.49 26.86 -10.96
CA ARG A 65 -0.08 28.26 -11.20
C ARG A 65 1.12 28.38 -12.16
N GLY A 66 1.47 27.31 -12.86
CA GLY A 66 2.60 27.30 -13.80
C GLY A 66 4.00 27.42 -13.18
N LYS A 67 4.14 27.36 -11.85
CA LYS A 67 5.43 27.51 -11.19
C LYS A 67 6.18 26.18 -11.18
N ASN A 68 7.33 26.12 -11.86
CA ASN A 68 8.18 24.93 -11.97
C ASN A 68 7.41 23.70 -12.51
N ALA A 69 6.37 23.92 -13.32
CA ALA A 69 5.46 22.85 -13.73
C ALA A 69 6.12 21.74 -14.56
N ASN A 70 7.28 22.03 -15.15
CA ASN A 70 8.07 21.10 -15.97
C ASN A 70 9.15 20.36 -15.18
N GLU A 71 9.32 20.67 -13.89
CA GLU A 71 10.34 20.04 -13.05
C GLU A 71 9.87 18.68 -12.53
N PRO A 72 10.77 17.69 -12.42
CA PRO A 72 10.44 16.42 -11.81
C PRO A 72 10.14 16.60 -10.31
N TYR A 73 9.06 16.00 -9.84
CA TYR A 73 8.75 15.97 -8.41
C TYR A 73 9.54 14.87 -7.69
N SER A 74 9.89 15.11 -6.43
CA SER A 74 10.52 14.14 -5.54
C SER A 74 9.45 13.57 -4.59
N PRO A 75 9.10 12.27 -4.70
CA PRO A 75 8.24 11.61 -3.71
C PRO A 75 8.80 11.69 -2.29
N LYS A 76 10.13 11.65 -2.14
CA LYS A 76 10.80 11.77 -0.84
C LYS A 76 10.60 13.14 -0.23
N MET A 77 10.80 14.22 -0.99
CA MET A 77 10.61 15.58 -0.48
C MET A 77 9.14 15.97 -0.37
N THR A 78 8.24 15.31 -1.10
CA THR A 78 6.80 15.61 -1.08
C THR A 78 6.08 14.82 0.01
N CYS A 79 6.13 13.49 -0.05
CA CYS A 79 5.43 12.61 0.89
C CYS A 79 6.20 12.43 2.20
N GLY A 80 7.55 12.48 2.15
CA GLY A 80 8.42 12.28 3.31
C GLY A 80 8.34 13.40 4.36
N VAL A 81 7.66 14.51 4.05
CA VAL A 81 7.41 15.59 5.02
C VAL A 81 6.35 15.19 6.04
N CYS A 82 5.37 14.38 5.62
CA CYS A 82 4.25 13.96 6.48
C CYS A 82 4.29 12.47 6.86
N HIS A 83 5.10 11.67 6.16
CA HIS A 83 5.16 10.23 6.34
C HIS A 83 6.60 9.73 6.40
N ASP A 84 6.83 8.61 7.09
CA ASP A 84 8.10 7.91 6.98
C ASP A 84 8.25 7.33 5.56
N TYR A 85 9.09 7.99 4.76
CA TYR A 85 9.34 7.59 3.38
C TYR A 85 9.96 6.19 3.28
N LYS A 86 10.79 5.79 4.26
CA LYS A 86 11.39 4.44 4.27
C LYS A 86 10.30 3.39 4.49
N LEU A 87 9.37 3.65 5.41
CA LEU A 87 8.24 2.74 5.66
C LEU A 87 7.28 2.66 4.46
N ILE A 88 6.98 3.79 3.80
CA ILE A 88 6.16 3.76 2.56
C ILE A 88 6.85 2.89 1.51
N THR A 89 8.13 3.15 1.26
CA THR A 89 8.88 2.46 0.22
C THR A 89 9.20 1.02 0.58
N SER A 90 9.08 0.57 1.84
CA SER A 90 9.23 -0.85 2.19
C SER A 90 8.01 -1.69 1.82
N ALA A 91 6.86 -1.09 1.47
CA ALA A 91 5.68 -1.83 1.07
C ALA A 91 5.91 -2.64 -0.22
N TYR A 92 5.26 -3.80 -0.32
CA TYR A 92 5.47 -4.77 -1.41
C TYR A 92 5.49 -4.14 -2.81
N HIS A 93 4.54 -3.25 -3.12
CA HIS A 93 4.46 -2.59 -4.41
C HIS A 93 5.74 -1.82 -4.78
N PHE A 94 6.44 -1.21 -3.82
CA PHE A 94 7.69 -0.50 -4.08
C PHE A 94 8.90 -1.43 -4.13
N GLN A 95 8.75 -2.71 -3.80
CA GLN A 95 9.82 -3.71 -3.74
C GLN A 95 9.67 -4.79 -4.82
N GLN A 96 8.52 -4.87 -5.49
CA GLN A 96 8.24 -5.87 -6.51
C GLN A 96 9.21 -5.76 -7.70
N GLY A 97 9.93 -6.84 -8.00
CA GLY A 97 10.95 -6.87 -9.05
C GLY A 97 12.32 -6.38 -8.62
N ARG A 98 12.47 -5.89 -7.37
CA ARG A 98 13.74 -5.36 -6.89
C ARG A 98 14.80 -6.46 -6.87
N GLY A 99 15.86 -6.26 -7.65
CA GLY A 99 16.99 -7.20 -7.73
C GLY A 99 16.78 -8.33 -8.73
N GLU A 100 15.62 -8.42 -9.39
CA GLU A 100 15.40 -9.36 -10.48
C GLU A 100 16.04 -8.86 -11.77
N LYS A 101 16.59 -9.77 -12.57
CA LYS A 101 17.21 -9.44 -13.86
C LYS A 101 16.15 -9.01 -14.87
N LEU A 102 16.35 -7.86 -15.50
CA LEU A 102 15.49 -7.38 -16.57
C LEU A 102 15.52 -8.33 -17.78
N PRO A 103 14.37 -8.91 -18.21
CA PRO A 103 14.32 -9.76 -19.39
C PRO A 103 14.71 -9.00 -20.66
N LEU A 104 15.41 -9.67 -21.59
CA LEU A 104 15.89 -9.03 -22.84
C LEU A 104 14.76 -8.42 -23.67
N TRP A 105 13.62 -9.11 -23.75
CA TRP A 105 12.46 -8.61 -24.50
C TRP A 105 11.89 -7.31 -23.88
N MET A 106 11.95 -7.18 -22.56
CA MET A 106 11.48 -6.00 -21.84
C MET A 106 12.46 -4.84 -22.03
N ALA A 107 13.76 -5.10 -21.89
CA ALA A 107 14.81 -4.11 -22.14
C ALA A 107 14.74 -3.55 -23.57
N LYS A 108 14.46 -4.40 -24.57
CA LYS A 108 14.32 -4.00 -25.97
C LYS A 108 13.10 -3.10 -26.21
N ARG A 109 12.00 -3.32 -25.48
CA ARG A 109 10.73 -2.59 -25.70
C ARG A 109 10.57 -1.36 -24.81
N TYR A 110 11.12 -1.40 -23.60
CA TYR A 110 10.98 -0.36 -22.58
C TYR A 110 12.37 0.02 -22.02
N PRO A 111 13.15 0.82 -22.78
CA PRO A 111 14.55 1.11 -22.44
C PRO A 111 14.71 1.90 -21.13
N TRP A 112 13.63 2.49 -20.61
CA TRP A 112 13.63 3.24 -19.36
C TRP A 112 13.35 2.37 -18.11
N VAL A 113 12.90 1.12 -18.29
CA VAL A 113 12.60 0.19 -17.19
C VAL A 113 13.90 -0.45 -16.66
N LYS A 114 14.07 -0.48 -15.33
CA LYS A 114 15.29 -1.01 -14.69
C LYS A 114 15.14 -2.40 -14.06
N SER A 115 13.91 -2.86 -13.83
CA SER A 115 13.62 -4.16 -13.22
C SER A 115 12.26 -4.69 -13.66
N PRO A 116 12.06 -6.02 -13.71
CA PRO A 116 10.75 -6.58 -14.02
C PRO A 116 9.81 -6.41 -12.81
N GLY A 117 8.98 -5.37 -12.80
CA GLY A 117 8.07 -5.13 -11.68
C GLY A 117 7.67 -3.67 -11.54
N GLN A 118 7.50 -3.24 -10.30
CA GLN A 118 7.06 -1.89 -9.91
C GLN A 118 8.17 -1.12 -9.17
N TYR A 119 9.28 -1.77 -8.86
CA TYR A 119 10.45 -1.14 -8.27
C TYR A 119 10.97 -0.03 -9.20
N GLY A 120 10.97 1.20 -8.70
CA GLY A 120 11.32 2.39 -9.49
C GLY A 120 10.16 3.01 -10.28
N GLY A 121 8.94 2.47 -10.18
CA GLY A 121 7.75 2.97 -10.87
C GLY A 121 7.12 1.96 -11.81
N ARG A 122 5.90 2.25 -12.25
CA ARG A 122 5.20 1.49 -13.29
C ARG A 122 5.43 2.23 -14.60
N TRP A 123 6.03 1.55 -15.58
CA TRP A 123 6.46 2.13 -16.86
C TRP A 123 7.59 3.13 -16.68
#